data_AF-A0A6A4IK30-F1
#
_entry.id   AF-A0A6A4IK30-F1
#
_cell.length_a   1.000
_cell.length_b   1.000
_cell.length_c   1.000
_cell.angle_alpha   90.00
_cell.angle_beta   90.00
_cell.angle_gamma   90.00
#
_symmetry.space_group_name_H-M   'P 1'
#
loop_
_entity.id
_entity.type
_entity.pdbx_description
1 polymer ?
#
loop_
_entity_poly.entity_id
_entity_poly.type
_entity_poly.pdbx_seq_one_letter_code
_entity_poly.pdbx_strand_id
1 'polypeptide(L)'
;MVASTLTPQNGSVPLPTVQSLNFRNQLASLVSPLRRVRPRIPFYRLAAHRIPTLWGLYRSLLQTAPTENWLETFKLAQSGDTKTQALLQRYDRFLQMKAEKEHWKQLVRNEVEWRERLRNRPILTGAFPRMKPQPVAISRIIANRLKQKERRFVKLEELNEMKDLIRREQHLERNLVRATGAAFEPVFDGEPEWSHNKSGIYVQYRTNFSNKYLMHAEIKSRTKRKNENENVAERKAKEEKSLSFSGVLAQVGYVGLLKKRKGWKLKEPKTEIEGKRWSVEDAEWIGKEERAAAAKALLELQEANAKKRL
;
A
#
# COMPACT_ATOMS: atom_id res chain seq x y z
N MET A 1 66.38 -18.28 24.77
CA MET A 1 65.30 -17.42 25.29
C MET A 1 65.61 -15.99 24.90
N VAL A 2 64.97 -15.45 23.86
CA VAL A 2 65.11 -14.04 23.46
C VAL A 2 63.71 -13.47 23.40
N ALA A 3 63.39 -12.61 24.36
CA ALA A 3 62.10 -11.96 24.48
C ALA A 3 62.04 -10.78 23.50
N SER A 4 61.33 -10.95 22.39
CA SER A 4 61.02 -9.87 21.44
C SER A 4 59.98 -8.94 22.06
N THR A 5 60.45 -7.81 22.58
CA THR A 5 59.63 -6.69 23.05
C THR A 5 58.98 -6.00 21.84
N LEU A 6 57.68 -6.24 21.64
CA LEU A 6 56.85 -5.50 20.68
C LEU A 6 56.61 -4.08 21.23
N THR A 7 57.44 -3.13 20.80
CA THR A 7 57.14 -1.71 20.97
C THR A 7 55.91 -1.36 20.13
N PRO A 8 54.85 -0.76 20.72
CA PRO A 8 53.69 -0.30 19.98
C PRO A 8 54.13 0.82 19.05
N GLN A 9 54.21 0.51 17.75
CA GLN A 9 54.33 1.50 16.70
C GLN A 9 53.11 2.42 16.84
N ASN A 10 53.35 3.66 17.29
CA ASN A 10 52.38 4.75 17.24
C ASN A 10 52.09 5.05 15.77
N GLY A 11 51.27 4.20 15.15
CA GLY A 11 50.85 4.32 13.77
C GLY A 11 50.00 5.58 13.66
N SER A 12 50.61 6.64 13.13
CA SER A 12 49.88 7.81 12.69
C SER A 12 48.83 7.36 11.69
N VAL A 13 47.56 7.42 12.09
CA VAL A 13 46.45 7.04 11.21
C VAL A 13 46.53 7.96 9.99
N PRO A 14 46.64 7.42 8.77
CA PRO A 14 46.75 8.25 7.58
C PRO A 14 45.52 9.15 7.48
N LEU A 15 45.76 10.44 7.27
CA LEU A 15 44.70 11.42 7.12
C LEU A 15 43.80 10.99 5.94
N PRO A 16 42.47 11.09 6.10
CA PRO A 16 41.55 10.70 5.04
C PRO A 16 41.77 11.58 3.80
N THR A 17 41.74 10.95 2.63
CA THR A 17 41.85 11.66 1.35
C THR A 17 40.67 12.61 1.13
N VAL A 18 40.88 13.68 0.37
CA VAL A 18 39.83 14.68 0.04
C VAL A 18 38.61 14.01 -0.60
N GLN A 19 38.82 12.99 -1.43
CA GLN A 19 37.73 12.21 -2.03
C GLN A 19 36.90 11.46 -0.97
N SER A 20 37.56 10.88 0.03
CA SER A 20 36.87 10.20 1.14
C SER A 20 36.02 11.19 1.95
N LEU A 21 36.53 12.40 2.20
CA LEU A 21 35.78 13.45 2.88
C LEU A 21 34.55 13.90 2.07
N ASN A 22 34.71 14.11 0.76
CA ASN A 22 33.59 14.46 -0.12
C ASN A 22 32.51 13.37 -0.15
N PHE A 23 32.90 12.10 -0.22
CA PHE A 23 31.97 10.97 -0.18
C PHE A 23 31.22 10.89 1.15
N ARG A 24 31.91 11.09 2.28
CA ARG A 24 31.28 11.14 3.61
C ARG A 24 30.26 12.27 3.71
N ASN A 25 30.56 13.44 3.14
CA ASN A 25 29.63 14.57 3.10
C ASN A 25 28.38 14.28 2.25
N GLN A 26 28.55 13.62 1.10
CA GLN A 26 27.43 13.17 0.26
C GLN A 26 26.58 12.12 0.98
N LEU A 27 27.20 11.16 1.67
CA LEU A 27 26.46 10.19 2.48
C LEU A 27 25.71 10.87 3.63
N ALA A 28 26.35 11.82 4.31
CA ALA A 28 25.72 12.56 5.40
C ALA A 28 24.51 13.37 4.92
N SER A 29 24.57 14.00 3.74
CA SER A 29 23.43 14.73 3.17
C SER A 29 22.29 13.82 2.74
N LEU A 30 22.58 12.60 2.26
CA LEU A 30 21.56 11.61 1.92
C LEU A 30 20.91 10.95 3.14
N VAL A 31 21.65 10.77 4.23
CA VAL A 31 21.17 10.07 5.44
C VAL A 31 20.54 11.03 6.44
N SER A 32 20.93 12.31 6.49
CA SER A 32 20.38 13.30 7.44
C SER A 32 18.85 13.43 7.43
N PRO A 33 18.13 13.35 6.29
CA PRO A 33 16.66 13.44 6.27
C PRO A 33 15.99 12.18 6.83
N LEU A 34 16.70 11.04 6.81
CA LEU A 34 16.19 9.74 7.28
C LEU A 34 16.41 9.53 8.77
N ARG A 35 17.22 10.36 9.43
CA ARG A 35 17.39 10.30 10.87
C ARG A 35 16.08 10.71 11.54
N ARG A 36 15.52 9.82 12.36
CA ARG A 36 14.38 10.13 13.23
C ARG A 36 14.75 11.32 14.12
N VAL A 37 14.18 12.49 13.81
CA VAL A 37 14.27 13.66 14.67
C VAL A 37 13.44 13.36 15.92
N ARG A 38 14.11 13.09 17.03
CA ARG A 38 13.44 13.15 18.34
C ARG A 38 13.11 14.62 18.57
N PRO A 39 11.82 15.01 18.64
CA PRO A 39 11.49 16.40 18.96
C PRO A 39 12.16 16.74 20.28
N ARG A 40 12.86 17.89 20.33
CA ARG A 40 13.47 18.40 21.58
C ARG A 40 12.43 18.60 22.68
N ILE A 41 11.18 18.79 22.27
CA ILE A 41 10.04 18.98 23.14
C ILE A 41 9.46 17.60 23.47
N PRO A 42 9.33 17.23 24.75
CA PRO A 42 8.69 15.96 25.12
C PRO A 42 7.27 15.90 24.57
N PHE A 43 6.82 14.70 24.17
CA PHE A 43 5.62 14.52 23.34
C PHE A 43 4.34 15.16 23.90
N TYR A 44 4.20 15.23 25.23
CA TYR A 44 3.05 15.82 25.91
C TYR A 44 2.98 17.35 25.82
N ARG A 45 4.06 18.02 25.43
CA ARG A 45 4.09 19.48 25.17
C ARG A 45 3.79 19.83 23.71
N LEU A 46 3.78 18.87 22.79
CA LEU A 46 3.44 19.11 21.38
C LEU A 46 1.98 19.52 21.27
N ALA A 47 1.68 20.61 20.54
CA ALA A 47 0.32 21.10 20.35
C ALA A 47 -0.64 20.01 19.82
N ALA A 48 -0.15 19.15 18.92
CA ALA A 48 -0.89 18.02 18.38
C ALA A 48 -1.39 17.01 19.45
N HIS A 49 -0.67 16.87 20.57
CA HIS A 49 -1.09 16.02 21.69
C HIS A 49 -1.79 16.81 22.80
N ARG A 50 -1.36 18.05 23.04
CA ARG A 50 -1.87 18.93 24.10
C ARG A 50 -3.30 19.38 23.84
N ILE A 51 -3.66 19.70 22.59
CA ILE A 51 -5.00 20.19 22.26
C ILE A 51 -6.05 19.08 22.47
N PRO A 52 -5.90 17.84 21.95
CA PRO A 52 -6.88 16.78 22.19
C PRO A 52 -6.98 16.35 23.66
N THR A 53 -5.88 16.37 24.42
CA THR A 53 -5.89 15.99 25.84
C THR A 53 -6.54 17.07 26.71
N LEU A 54 -6.21 18.35 26.49
CA LEU A 54 -6.85 19.46 27.20
C LEU A 54 -8.32 19.60 26.85
N TRP A 55 -8.68 19.56 25.56
CA TRP A 55 -10.06 19.78 25.13
C TRP A 55 -10.96 18.55 25.25
N GLY A 56 -10.42 17.33 25.13
CA GLY A 56 -11.22 16.11 25.14
C GLY A 56 -11.31 15.42 26.51
N LEU A 57 -10.28 15.56 27.36
CA LEU A 57 -10.21 14.88 28.65
C LEU A 57 -10.38 15.87 29.79
N TYR A 58 -9.56 16.93 29.82
CA TYR A 58 -9.63 17.93 30.88
C TYR A 58 -10.85 18.84 30.79
N ARG A 59 -11.31 19.24 29.60
CA ARG A 59 -12.44 20.18 29.47
C ARG A 59 -13.75 19.62 30.02
N SER A 60 -14.07 18.35 29.78
CA SER A 60 -15.29 17.75 30.35
C SER A 60 -15.17 17.58 31.87
N LEU A 61 -13.97 17.28 32.37
CA LEU A 61 -13.68 17.23 33.80
C LEU A 61 -13.81 18.63 34.44
N LEU A 62 -13.28 19.66 33.79
CA LEU A 62 -13.33 21.05 34.26
C LEU A 62 -14.74 21.67 34.17
N GLN A 63 -15.55 21.30 33.17
CA GLN A 63 -16.94 21.79 33.07
C GLN A 63 -17.90 21.15 34.07
N THR A 64 -17.59 19.95 34.57
CA THR A 64 -18.48 19.21 35.47
C THR A 64 -18.04 19.26 36.93
N ALA A 65 -16.83 19.77 37.21
CA ALA A 65 -16.35 20.06 38.55
C ALA A 65 -16.58 21.55 38.84
N PRO A 66 -17.54 21.92 39.71
CA PRO A 66 -17.87 23.33 39.96
C PRO A 66 -16.81 24.11 40.76
N THR A 67 -15.69 23.50 41.13
CA THR A 67 -14.65 24.15 41.96
C THR A 67 -13.23 23.70 41.56
N GLU A 68 -12.27 24.60 41.69
CA GLU A 68 -10.86 24.41 41.28
C GLU A 68 -10.10 23.32 42.06
N ASN A 69 -10.69 22.71 43.10
CA ASN A 69 -10.02 21.78 43.99
C ASN A 69 -10.47 20.32 43.84
N TRP A 70 -9.99 19.64 42.79
CA TRP A 70 -10.04 18.17 42.72
C TRP A 70 -9.45 17.51 43.97
N LEU A 71 -8.40 18.13 44.53
CA LEU A 71 -7.80 17.71 45.80
C LEU A 71 -8.84 17.64 46.93
N GLU A 72 -9.73 18.61 47.04
CA GLU A 72 -10.80 18.62 48.03
C GLU A 72 -11.83 17.53 47.73
N THR A 73 -12.18 17.30 46.46
CA THR A 73 -13.07 16.20 46.08
C THR A 73 -12.51 14.84 46.48
N PHE A 74 -11.20 14.63 46.30
CA PHE A 74 -10.52 13.41 46.74
C PHE A 74 -10.47 13.31 48.27
N LYS A 75 -10.19 14.40 48.98
CA LYS A 75 -10.23 14.43 50.46
C LYS A 75 -11.62 14.12 51.00
N LEU A 76 -12.68 14.68 50.42
CA LEU A 76 -14.08 14.42 50.79
C LEU A 76 -14.48 12.95 50.53
N ALA A 77 -14.06 12.40 49.39
CA ALA A 77 -14.28 10.99 49.10
C ALA A 77 -13.51 10.09 50.08
N GLN A 78 -12.30 10.47 50.48
CA GLN A 78 -11.48 9.77 51.47
C GLN A 78 -12.08 9.87 52.88
N SER A 79 -12.73 10.98 53.23
CA SER A 79 -13.46 11.14 54.50
C SER A 79 -14.80 10.40 54.53
N GLY A 80 -15.18 9.69 53.45
CA GLY A 80 -16.36 8.83 53.43
C GLY A 80 -17.63 9.46 52.85
N ASP A 81 -17.56 10.63 52.20
CA ASP A 81 -18.74 11.22 51.57
C ASP A 81 -19.21 10.37 50.37
N THR A 82 -20.43 9.86 50.45
CA THR A 82 -21.00 8.90 49.50
C THR A 82 -21.22 9.53 48.12
N LYS A 83 -21.53 10.84 48.05
CA LYS A 83 -21.79 11.53 46.78
C LYS A 83 -20.50 11.68 45.96
N THR A 84 -19.43 12.13 46.59
CA THR A 84 -18.13 12.28 45.93
C THR A 84 -17.51 10.92 45.56
N GLN A 85 -17.66 9.89 46.39
CA GLN A 85 -17.27 8.52 46.04
C GLN A 85 -18.01 8.00 44.80
N ALA A 86 -19.34 8.18 44.74
CA ALA A 86 -20.14 7.76 43.58
C ALA A 86 -19.72 8.49 42.30
N LEU A 87 -19.37 9.78 42.40
CA LEU A 87 -18.86 10.57 41.29
C LEU A 87 -17.52 10.03 40.78
N LEU A 88 -16.57 9.75 41.68
CA LEU A 88 -15.27 9.17 41.32
C LEU A 88 -15.41 7.79 40.68
N GLN A 89 -16.27 6.92 41.22
CA GLN A 89 -16.56 5.61 40.63
C GLN A 89 -17.14 5.72 39.21
N ARG A 90 -17.99 6.73 38.95
CA ARG A 90 -18.51 6.98 37.60
C ARG A 90 -17.40 7.36 36.63
N TYR A 91 -16.46 8.20 37.06
CA TYR A 91 -15.30 8.59 36.24
C TYR A 91 -14.33 7.44 36.02
N ASP A 92 -14.09 6.62 37.04
CA ASP A 92 -13.25 5.43 36.92
C ASP A 92 -13.82 4.46 35.88
N ARG A 93 -15.13 4.15 35.94
CA ARG A 93 -15.81 3.36 34.90
C ARG A 93 -15.66 3.97 33.50
N PHE A 94 -15.72 5.29 33.38
CA PHE A 94 -15.53 5.96 32.10
C PHE A 94 -14.09 5.85 31.56
N LEU A 95 -13.09 5.99 32.45
CA LEU A 95 -11.69 5.79 32.11
C LEU A 95 -11.41 4.34 31.70
N GLN A 96 -11.97 3.38 32.44
CA GLN A 96 -11.91 1.95 32.10
C GLN A 96 -12.50 1.68 30.71
N MET A 97 -13.70 2.19 30.41
CA MET A 97 -14.29 2.05 29.06
C MET A 97 -13.42 2.68 27.96
N LYS A 98 -12.77 3.82 28.22
CA LYS A 98 -11.85 4.44 27.26
C LYS A 98 -10.60 3.58 27.05
N ALA A 99 -10.02 3.03 28.12
CA ALA A 99 -8.87 2.15 28.07
C ALA A 99 -9.19 0.86 27.30
N GLU A 100 -10.33 0.23 27.58
CA GLU A 100 -10.82 -0.92 26.84
C GLU A 100 -11.01 -0.59 25.35
N LYS A 101 -11.61 0.56 25.03
CA LYS A 101 -11.80 0.99 23.64
C LYS A 101 -10.47 1.15 22.90
N GLU A 102 -9.45 1.76 23.52
CA GLU A 102 -8.12 1.87 22.92
C GLU A 102 -7.43 0.51 22.79
N HIS A 103 -7.56 -0.36 23.79
CA HIS A 103 -7.07 -1.73 23.72
C HIS A 103 -7.66 -2.48 22.52
N TRP A 104 -8.98 -2.40 22.33
CA TRP A 104 -9.65 -3.02 21.18
C TRP A 104 -9.20 -2.42 19.84
N LYS A 105 -9.04 -1.10 19.75
CA LYS A 105 -8.47 -0.48 18.54
C LYS A 105 -7.07 -1.02 18.25
N GLN A 106 -6.25 -1.21 19.29
CA GLN A 106 -4.91 -1.75 19.12
C GLN A 106 -4.93 -3.19 18.64
N LEU A 107 -5.80 -4.04 19.17
CA LEU A 107 -6.00 -5.40 18.68
C LEU A 107 -6.41 -5.42 17.19
N VAL A 108 -7.34 -4.54 16.80
CA VAL A 108 -7.76 -4.42 15.39
C VAL A 108 -6.61 -3.97 14.48
N ARG A 109 -5.82 -2.98 14.90
CA ARG A 109 -4.62 -2.54 14.15
C ARG A 109 -3.62 -3.69 13.98
N ASN A 110 -3.33 -4.40 15.06
CA ASN A 110 -2.41 -5.54 15.03
C ASN A 110 -2.89 -6.65 14.10
N GLU A 111 -4.21 -6.94 14.11
CA GLU A 111 -4.82 -7.93 13.22
C GLU A 111 -4.73 -7.51 11.74
N VAL A 112 -4.97 -6.23 11.43
CA VAL A 112 -4.81 -5.70 10.07
C VAL A 112 -3.36 -5.81 9.61
N GLU A 113 -2.40 -5.37 10.44
CA GLU A 113 -0.97 -5.52 10.14
C GLU A 113 -0.59 -6.99 9.93
N TRP A 114 -1.12 -7.90 10.74
CA TRP A 114 -0.87 -9.33 10.61
C TRP A 114 -1.41 -9.89 9.30
N ARG A 115 -2.63 -9.52 8.90
CA ARG A 115 -3.21 -9.89 7.61
C ARG A 115 -2.42 -9.33 6.43
N GLU A 116 -1.95 -8.08 6.53
CA GLU A 116 -1.08 -7.49 5.51
C GLU A 116 0.25 -8.23 5.41
N ARG A 117 0.85 -8.59 6.54
CA ARG A 117 2.04 -9.45 6.56
C ARG A 117 1.76 -10.77 5.88
N LEU A 118 0.64 -11.45 6.17
CA LEU A 118 0.28 -12.71 5.51
C LEU A 118 0.06 -12.55 4.00
N ARG A 119 -0.65 -11.51 3.58
CA ARG A 119 -0.86 -11.21 2.15
C ARG A 119 0.46 -10.98 1.40
N ASN A 120 1.45 -10.41 2.08
CA ASN A 120 2.75 -10.09 1.52
C ASN A 120 3.81 -11.18 1.74
N ARG A 121 3.48 -12.29 2.42
CA ARG A 121 4.42 -13.40 2.58
C ARG A 121 4.59 -14.10 1.24
N PRO A 122 5.82 -14.21 0.70
CA PRO A 122 6.05 -14.94 -0.52
C PRO A 122 5.79 -16.43 -0.29
N ILE A 123 4.76 -16.97 -0.93
CA ILE A 123 4.48 -18.40 -0.96
C ILE A 123 5.08 -18.97 -2.24
N LEU A 124 5.92 -19.99 -2.12
CA LEU A 124 6.39 -20.74 -3.28
C LEU A 124 5.22 -21.58 -3.82
N THR A 125 4.80 -21.29 -5.04
CA THR A 125 3.67 -21.98 -5.70
C THR A 125 4.15 -22.69 -6.97
N GLY A 126 3.77 -23.97 -7.12
CA GLY A 126 3.99 -24.77 -8.34
C GLY A 126 5.31 -25.56 -8.41
N ALA A 127 5.42 -26.40 -9.44
CA ALA A 127 6.60 -27.23 -9.72
C ALA A 127 7.85 -26.42 -10.12
N PHE A 128 7.65 -25.20 -10.62
CA PHE A 128 8.71 -24.20 -10.78
C PHE A 128 8.53 -23.14 -9.69
N PRO A 129 9.54 -22.87 -8.85
CA PRO A 129 9.42 -22.01 -7.68
C PRO A 129 9.12 -20.56 -8.09
N ARG A 130 7.83 -20.23 -8.23
CA ARG A 130 7.35 -18.86 -8.40
C ARG A 130 6.74 -18.39 -7.08
N MET A 131 7.38 -17.38 -6.50
CA MET A 131 6.89 -16.71 -5.29
C MET A 131 5.67 -15.84 -5.61
N LYS A 132 4.59 -16.02 -4.85
CA LYS A 132 3.40 -15.15 -4.89
C LYS A 132 3.06 -14.62 -3.49
N PRO A 133 2.95 -13.30 -3.31
CA PRO A 133 3.45 -12.25 -4.21
C PRO A 133 4.98 -12.28 -4.32
N GLN A 134 5.52 -11.80 -5.44
CA GLN A 134 6.97 -11.72 -5.64
C GLN A 134 7.54 -10.52 -4.86
N PRO A 135 8.65 -10.69 -4.09
CA PRO A 135 9.27 -9.59 -3.38
C PRO A 135 9.66 -8.43 -4.32
N VAL A 136 9.36 -7.20 -3.91
CA VAL A 136 9.53 -5.99 -4.74
C VAL A 136 10.95 -5.85 -5.28
N ALA A 137 11.98 -6.18 -4.48
CA ALA A 137 13.37 -6.15 -4.90
C ALA A 137 13.64 -7.09 -6.09
N ILE A 138 13.13 -8.32 -6.03
CA ILE A 138 13.30 -9.31 -7.11
C ILE A 138 12.52 -8.88 -8.35
N SER A 139 11.29 -8.41 -8.17
CA SER A 139 10.48 -7.86 -9.27
C SER A 139 11.20 -6.71 -9.99
N ARG A 140 11.85 -5.81 -9.24
CA ARG A 140 12.68 -4.72 -9.80
C ARG A 140 13.90 -5.25 -10.56
N ILE A 141 14.60 -6.25 -10.02
CA ILE A 141 15.75 -6.87 -10.70
C ILE A 141 15.31 -7.48 -12.04
N ILE A 142 14.20 -8.22 -12.06
CA ILE A 142 13.66 -8.83 -13.29
C ILE A 142 13.27 -7.74 -14.29
N ALA A 143 12.56 -6.69 -13.86
CA ALA A 143 12.19 -5.57 -14.71
C ALA A 143 13.42 -4.87 -15.32
N ASN A 144 14.46 -4.62 -14.52
CA ASN A 144 15.70 -4.02 -14.99
C ASN A 144 16.42 -4.91 -16.02
N ARG A 145 16.47 -6.23 -15.79
CA ARG A 145 17.06 -7.18 -16.74
C ARG A 145 16.29 -7.21 -18.07
N LEU A 146 14.96 -7.16 -18.01
CA LEU A 146 14.12 -7.08 -19.21
C LEU A 146 14.37 -5.78 -19.98
N LYS A 147 14.46 -4.64 -19.28
CA LYS A 147 14.76 -3.34 -19.89
C LYS A 147 16.17 -3.28 -20.50
N GLN A 148 17.17 -3.87 -19.83
CA GLN A 148 18.52 -3.99 -20.40
C GLN A 148 18.55 -4.91 -21.62
N LYS A 149 17.77 -5.99 -21.62
CA LYS A 149 17.61 -6.85 -22.79
C LYS A 149 17.01 -6.07 -23.96
N GLU A 150 15.93 -5.33 -23.73
CA GLU A 150 15.30 -4.46 -24.73
C GLU A 150 16.28 -3.43 -25.32
N ARG A 151 17.04 -2.73 -24.47
CA ARG A 151 18.09 -1.80 -24.94
C ARG A 151 19.14 -2.46 -25.83
N ARG A 152 19.56 -3.69 -25.49
CA ARG A 152 20.51 -4.46 -26.32
C ARG A 152 19.91 -4.85 -27.66
N PHE A 153 18.61 -5.10 -27.72
CA PHE A 153 17.92 -5.37 -28.98
C PHE A 153 17.85 -4.14 -29.87
N VAL A 154 17.47 -2.98 -29.32
CA VAL A 154 17.44 -1.71 -30.09
C VAL A 154 18.81 -1.42 -30.69
N LYS A 155 19.88 -1.50 -29.88
CA LYS A 155 21.24 -1.29 -30.37
C LYS A 155 21.65 -2.31 -31.45
N LEU A 156 21.17 -3.55 -31.34
CA LEU A 156 21.43 -4.57 -32.35
C LEU A 156 20.69 -4.26 -33.66
N GLU A 157 19.46 -3.75 -33.60
CA GLU A 157 18.71 -3.30 -34.78
C GLU A 157 19.43 -2.14 -35.48
N GLU A 158 19.83 -1.11 -34.74
CA GLU A 158 20.63 0.01 -35.26
C GLU A 158 21.91 -0.47 -35.97
N LEU A 159 22.65 -1.38 -35.34
CA LEU A 159 23.86 -1.95 -35.94
C LEU A 159 23.55 -2.75 -37.22
N ASN A 160 22.42 -3.46 -37.28
CA ASN A 160 22.03 -4.18 -38.49
C ASN A 160 21.63 -3.22 -39.61
N GLU A 161 20.93 -2.13 -39.31
CA GLU A 161 20.60 -1.10 -40.29
C GLU A 161 21.87 -0.48 -40.88
N MET A 162 22.85 -0.15 -40.03
CA MET A 162 24.16 0.34 -40.50
C MET A 162 24.87 -0.67 -41.41
N LYS A 163 24.83 -1.97 -41.07
CA LYS A 163 25.41 -3.02 -41.92
C LYS A 163 24.71 -3.07 -43.28
N ASP A 164 23.38 -2.92 -43.31
CA ASP A 164 22.61 -2.94 -44.55
C ASP A 164 22.89 -1.68 -45.40
N LEU A 165 23.11 -0.52 -44.79
CA LEU A 165 23.57 0.68 -45.50
C LEU A 165 24.95 0.47 -46.13
N ILE A 166 25.92 -0.07 -45.39
CA ILE A 166 27.25 -0.38 -45.93
C ILE A 166 27.15 -1.33 -47.13
N ARG A 167 26.31 -2.36 -47.04
CA ARG A 167 26.06 -3.28 -48.16
C ARG A 167 25.47 -2.59 -49.40
N ARG A 168 24.58 -1.60 -49.19
CA ARG A 168 24.00 -0.82 -50.30
C ARG A 168 25.07 0.07 -50.95
N GLU A 169 25.91 0.73 -50.16
CA GLU A 169 27.03 1.53 -50.68
C GLU A 169 28.03 0.66 -51.46
N GLN A 170 28.41 -0.50 -50.92
CA GLN A 170 29.24 -1.49 -51.65
C GLN A 170 28.63 -1.89 -53.00
N HIS A 171 27.31 -2.09 -53.04
CA HIS A 171 26.63 -2.43 -54.27
C HIS A 171 26.65 -1.28 -55.28
N LEU A 172 26.47 -0.04 -54.80
CA LEU A 172 26.52 1.17 -55.61
C LEU A 172 27.91 1.40 -56.21
N GLU A 173 28.98 1.30 -55.40
CA GLU A 173 30.36 1.43 -55.88
C GLU A 173 30.68 0.41 -56.98
N ARG A 174 30.29 -0.86 -56.78
CA ARG A 174 30.47 -1.92 -57.79
C ARG A 174 29.74 -1.62 -59.08
N ASN A 175 28.54 -1.07 -59.00
CA ASN A 175 27.78 -0.69 -60.19
C ASN A 175 28.40 0.52 -60.91
N LEU A 176 28.94 1.50 -60.18
CA LEU A 176 29.64 2.65 -60.76
C LEU A 176 30.93 2.26 -61.49
N VAL A 177 31.75 1.40 -60.87
CA VAL A 177 32.98 0.88 -61.50
C VAL A 177 32.65 0.16 -62.81
N ARG A 178 31.58 -0.64 -62.82
CA ARG A 178 31.09 -1.31 -64.03
C ARG A 178 30.59 -0.36 -65.11
N ALA A 179 29.89 0.70 -64.73
CA ALA A 179 29.27 1.62 -65.67
C ALA A 179 30.25 2.62 -66.30
N THR A 180 31.19 3.12 -65.52
CA THR A 180 32.10 4.21 -65.94
C THR A 180 33.38 3.71 -66.59
N GLY A 181 33.84 2.51 -66.27
CA GLY A 181 35.13 1.98 -66.74
C GLY A 181 36.35 2.80 -66.28
N ALA A 182 36.15 3.80 -65.42
CA ALA A 182 37.20 4.65 -64.88
C ALA A 182 37.83 4.00 -63.64
N ALA A 183 39.11 4.32 -63.39
CA ALA A 183 39.85 3.89 -62.20
C ALA A 183 39.37 4.68 -60.97
N PHE A 184 38.18 4.35 -60.47
CA PHE A 184 37.72 4.77 -59.14
C PHE A 184 38.13 3.71 -58.12
N GLU A 185 38.86 4.11 -57.08
CA GLU A 185 39.23 3.23 -55.98
C GLU A 185 38.04 3.10 -55.02
N PRO A 186 37.41 1.91 -54.91
CA PRO A 186 36.24 1.76 -54.06
C PRO A 186 36.64 1.83 -52.58
N VAL A 187 35.90 2.62 -51.80
CA VAL A 187 36.17 2.85 -50.38
C VAL A 187 35.58 1.73 -49.52
N PHE A 188 34.47 1.15 -49.97
CA PHE A 188 33.75 0.12 -49.24
C PHE A 188 34.01 -1.30 -49.77
N ASP A 189 34.77 -1.47 -50.85
CA ASP A 189 35.04 -2.80 -51.42
C ASP A 189 36.15 -3.51 -50.63
N GLY A 190 35.71 -4.18 -49.57
CA GLY A 190 36.49 -5.06 -48.73
C GLY A 190 35.52 -5.82 -47.82
N GLU A 191 35.87 -7.05 -47.43
CA GLU A 191 35.15 -7.70 -46.35
C GLU A 191 35.48 -6.96 -45.06
N PRO A 192 34.51 -6.25 -44.45
CA PRO A 192 34.80 -5.53 -43.22
C PRO A 192 35.19 -6.54 -42.15
N GLU A 193 36.14 -6.25 -41.27
CA GLU A 193 36.53 -7.19 -40.20
C GLU A 193 35.33 -7.63 -39.32
N TRP A 194 34.27 -6.82 -39.27
CA TRP A 194 33.02 -7.16 -38.58
C TRP A 194 32.15 -8.22 -39.28
N SER A 195 32.40 -8.58 -40.54
CA SER A 195 31.71 -9.66 -41.28
C SER A 195 32.14 -11.05 -40.81
N HIS A 196 33.39 -11.18 -40.33
CA HIS A 196 34.02 -12.45 -40.01
C HIS A 196 33.60 -13.04 -38.66
N ASN A 197 32.96 -12.24 -37.81
CA ASN A 197 32.35 -12.75 -36.59
C ASN A 197 31.07 -13.53 -36.95
N LYS A 198 31.27 -14.81 -37.29
CA LYS A 198 30.23 -15.84 -37.49
C LYS A 198 29.47 -16.11 -36.18
N SER A 199 28.77 -15.13 -35.64
CA SER A 199 27.73 -15.39 -34.64
C SER A 199 26.48 -15.90 -35.36
N GLY A 200 26.57 -17.10 -35.95
CA GLY A 200 25.44 -17.83 -36.55
C GLY A 200 24.29 -18.10 -35.55
N ILE A 201 24.52 -17.82 -34.28
CA ILE A 201 23.56 -17.88 -33.19
C ILE A 201 22.49 -16.76 -33.28
N TYR A 202 22.76 -15.61 -33.92
CA TYR A 202 21.88 -14.43 -33.80
C TYR A 202 20.69 -14.39 -34.76
N VAL A 203 20.72 -15.10 -35.89
CA VAL A 203 19.65 -15.01 -36.91
C VAL A 203 18.36 -15.74 -36.48
N GLN A 204 18.47 -16.85 -35.72
CA GLN A 204 17.29 -17.56 -35.19
C GLN A 204 16.54 -16.82 -34.07
N TYR A 205 17.17 -15.85 -33.39
CA TYR A 205 16.49 -15.05 -32.37
C TYR A 205 15.66 -13.89 -32.96
N ARG A 206 15.93 -13.46 -34.20
CA ARG A 206 15.22 -12.33 -34.84
C ARG A 206 13.76 -12.67 -35.16
N THR A 207 13.48 -13.86 -35.69
CA THR A 207 12.12 -14.28 -36.06
C THR A 207 11.24 -14.60 -34.83
N ASN A 208 11.82 -15.25 -33.83
CA ASN A 208 11.08 -15.63 -32.61
C ASN A 208 10.77 -14.45 -31.67
N PHE A 209 11.55 -13.38 -31.72
CA PHE A 209 11.40 -12.24 -30.81
C PHE A 209 10.56 -11.11 -31.40
N SER A 210 10.61 -10.86 -32.71
CA SER A 210 9.73 -9.89 -33.40
C SER A 210 8.26 -10.27 -33.25
N ASN A 211 7.92 -11.55 -33.51
CA ASN A 211 6.56 -12.06 -33.28
C ASN A 211 6.13 -11.97 -31.82
N LYS A 212 7.06 -12.17 -30.88
CA LYS A 212 6.79 -12.07 -29.44
C LYS A 212 6.57 -10.63 -28.98
N TYR A 213 7.27 -9.64 -29.57
CA TYR A 213 7.06 -8.22 -29.26
C TYR A 213 5.78 -7.67 -29.87
N LEU A 214 5.45 -8.05 -31.11
CA LEU A 214 4.17 -7.69 -31.73
C LEU A 214 3.01 -8.29 -30.92
N MET A 215 3.11 -9.56 -30.52
CA MET A 215 2.17 -10.18 -29.57
C MET A 215 2.12 -9.46 -28.22
N HIS A 216 3.26 -9.09 -27.62
CA HIS A 216 3.27 -8.39 -26.34
C HIS A 216 2.72 -6.96 -26.43
N ALA A 217 2.95 -6.25 -27.54
CA ALA A 217 2.38 -4.94 -27.80
C ALA A 217 0.85 -5.03 -27.95
N GLU A 218 0.36 -6.04 -28.65
CA GLU A 218 -1.08 -6.30 -28.80
C GLU A 218 -1.72 -6.74 -27.47
N ILE A 219 -1.05 -7.59 -26.69
CA ILE A 219 -1.52 -7.98 -25.35
C ILE A 219 -1.54 -6.76 -24.41
N LYS A 220 -0.52 -5.89 -24.47
CA LYS A 220 -0.46 -4.65 -23.67
C LYS A 220 -1.56 -3.67 -24.08
N SER A 221 -1.85 -3.51 -25.37
CA SER A 221 -2.94 -2.64 -25.83
C SER A 221 -4.31 -3.19 -25.41
N ARG A 222 -4.51 -4.51 -25.50
CA ARG A 222 -5.73 -5.18 -24.99
C ARG A 222 -5.89 -5.04 -23.46
N THR A 223 -4.83 -5.25 -22.68
CA THR A 223 -4.87 -5.09 -21.22
C THR A 223 -5.04 -3.64 -20.80
N LYS A 224 -4.42 -2.68 -21.51
CA LYS A 224 -4.64 -1.25 -21.28
C LYS A 224 -6.11 -0.88 -21.49
N ARG A 225 -6.72 -1.29 -22.62
CA ARG A 225 -8.16 -1.09 -22.89
C ARG A 225 -9.04 -1.74 -21.82
N LYS A 226 -8.71 -2.97 -21.41
CA LYS A 226 -9.44 -3.68 -20.35
C LYS A 226 -9.33 -2.95 -19.00
N ASN A 227 -8.15 -2.50 -18.60
CA ASN A 227 -7.93 -1.75 -17.37
C ASN A 227 -8.57 -0.35 -17.42
N GLU A 228 -8.60 0.31 -18.58
CA GLU A 228 -9.33 1.57 -18.76
C GLU A 228 -10.83 1.34 -18.59
N ASN A 229 -11.39 0.29 -19.18
CA ASN A 229 -12.79 -0.09 -18.99
C ASN A 229 -13.11 -0.50 -17.55
N GLU A 230 -12.24 -1.28 -16.90
CA GLU A 230 -12.38 -1.67 -15.49
C GLU A 230 -12.24 -0.46 -14.55
N ASN A 231 -11.34 0.49 -14.83
CA ASN A 231 -11.24 1.73 -14.05
C ASN A 231 -12.45 2.65 -14.25
N VAL A 232 -13.04 2.69 -15.45
CA VAL A 232 -14.29 3.41 -15.69
C VAL A 232 -15.45 2.74 -14.95
N ALA A 233 -15.52 1.40 -14.96
CA ALA A 233 -16.52 0.66 -14.20
C ALA A 233 -16.30 0.81 -12.68
N GLU A 234 -15.07 0.76 -12.18
CA GLU A 234 -14.75 1.00 -10.78
C GLU A 234 -15.01 2.45 -10.38
N ARG A 235 -14.76 3.43 -11.24
CA ARG A 235 -15.10 4.84 -10.98
C ARG A 235 -16.61 5.01 -10.88
N LYS A 236 -17.39 4.45 -11.81
CA LYS A 236 -18.85 4.46 -11.72
C LYS A 236 -19.35 3.75 -10.46
N ALA A 237 -18.80 2.58 -10.13
CA ALA A 237 -19.16 1.84 -8.92
C ALA A 237 -18.72 2.55 -7.64
N LYS A 238 -17.60 3.30 -7.66
CA LYS A 238 -17.16 4.16 -6.56
C LYS A 238 -17.99 5.42 -6.46
N GLU A 239 -18.46 5.99 -7.56
CA GLU A 239 -19.42 7.11 -7.58
C GLU A 239 -20.76 6.66 -6.99
N GLU A 240 -21.34 5.56 -7.47
CA GLU A 240 -22.55 4.94 -6.90
C GLU A 240 -22.37 4.55 -5.43
N LYS A 241 -21.21 3.99 -5.06
CA LYS A 241 -20.89 3.74 -3.65
C LYS A 241 -20.70 5.03 -2.86
N SER A 242 -20.06 6.07 -3.40
CA SER A 242 -19.86 7.33 -2.69
C SER A 242 -21.18 8.09 -2.47
N LEU A 243 -22.13 7.97 -3.39
CA LEU A 243 -23.50 8.47 -3.25
C LEU A 243 -24.30 7.70 -2.18
N SER A 244 -24.01 6.41 -1.97
CA SER A 244 -24.60 5.59 -0.88
C SER A 244 -23.79 5.59 0.42
N PHE A 245 -22.58 6.18 0.42
CA PHE A 245 -21.64 6.13 1.54
C PHE A 245 -21.14 7.53 1.91
N SER A 246 -22.06 8.49 2.00
CA SER A 246 -21.84 9.73 2.76
C SER A 246 -21.77 9.43 4.28
N GLY A 247 -20.68 8.78 4.68
CA GLY A 247 -19.73 9.44 5.56
C GLY A 247 -19.99 9.56 7.07
N VAL A 248 -20.93 8.83 7.69
CA VAL A 248 -20.94 8.63 9.17
C VAL A 248 -21.38 7.21 9.59
N LEU A 249 -22.21 6.53 8.80
CA LEU A 249 -22.87 5.26 9.20
C LEU A 249 -21.97 4.01 9.19
N ALA A 250 -20.89 3.99 8.41
CA ALA A 250 -20.10 2.77 8.17
C ALA A 250 -19.26 2.29 9.36
N GLN A 251 -18.73 3.21 10.17
CA GLN A 251 -18.02 2.83 11.40
C GLN A 251 -18.99 2.28 12.46
N VAL A 252 -20.23 2.77 12.48
CA VAL A 252 -21.27 2.29 13.41
C VAL A 252 -21.70 0.88 13.03
N GLY A 253 -21.84 0.58 11.73
CA GLY A 253 -22.18 -0.76 11.25
C GLY A 253 -21.15 -1.84 11.61
N TYR A 254 -19.85 -1.56 11.47
CA TYR A 254 -18.81 -2.55 11.81
C TYR A 254 -18.71 -2.84 13.31
N VAL A 255 -18.87 -1.80 14.15
CA VAL A 255 -18.92 -1.97 15.61
C VAL A 255 -20.19 -2.72 16.03
N GLY A 256 -21.33 -2.45 15.40
CA GLY A 256 -22.57 -3.21 15.60
C GLY A 256 -22.41 -4.70 15.29
N LEU A 257 -21.74 -5.02 14.18
CA LEU A 257 -21.50 -6.40 13.75
C LEU A 257 -20.57 -7.16 14.71
N LEU A 258 -19.52 -6.48 15.24
CA LEU A 258 -18.64 -7.03 16.28
C LEU A 258 -19.37 -7.25 17.61
N LYS A 259 -20.21 -6.30 18.03
CA LYS A 259 -21.03 -6.43 19.26
C LYS A 259 -22.02 -7.59 19.15
N LYS A 260 -22.69 -7.75 18.01
CA LYS A 260 -23.60 -8.88 17.72
C LYS A 260 -22.86 -10.23 17.80
N ARG A 261 -21.66 -10.32 17.21
CA ARG A 261 -20.84 -11.56 17.21
C ARG A 261 -20.31 -11.94 18.61
N LYS A 262 -20.13 -10.96 19.50
CA LYS A 262 -19.68 -11.16 20.89
C LYS A 262 -20.83 -11.34 21.89
N GLY A 263 -22.08 -11.42 21.43
CA GLY A 263 -23.25 -11.60 22.30
C GLY A 263 -23.64 -10.35 23.09
N TRP A 264 -23.05 -9.18 22.78
CA TRP A 264 -23.51 -7.91 23.32
C TRP A 264 -24.79 -7.52 22.60
N LYS A 265 -25.91 -8.09 23.05
CA LYS A 265 -27.23 -7.59 22.70
C LYS A 265 -27.31 -6.17 23.24
N LEU A 266 -27.32 -5.16 22.36
CA LEU A 266 -27.91 -3.88 22.74
C LEU A 266 -29.29 -4.24 23.29
N LYS A 267 -29.57 -3.95 24.56
CA LYS A 267 -30.93 -4.04 25.08
C LYS A 267 -31.78 -3.23 24.10
N GLU A 268 -32.70 -3.88 23.41
CA GLU A 268 -33.63 -3.17 22.53
C GLU A 268 -34.24 -2.04 23.35
N PRO A 269 -34.24 -0.80 22.83
CA PRO A 269 -34.86 0.30 23.55
C PRO A 269 -36.32 -0.10 23.78
N LYS A 270 -36.66 -0.39 25.05
CA LYS A 270 -38.00 -0.85 25.45
C LYS A 270 -39.06 0.24 25.33
N THR A 271 -38.65 1.47 25.02
CA THR A 271 -39.55 2.61 24.90
C THR A 271 -40.03 2.69 23.46
N GLU A 272 -41.26 2.24 23.23
CA GLU A 272 -42.06 2.73 22.11
C GLU A 272 -42.25 4.24 22.33
N ILE A 273 -41.78 5.04 21.38
CA ILE A 273 -42.00 6.48 21.37
C ILE A 273 -43.07 6.71 20.31
N GLU A 274 -44.23 7.23 20.72
CA GLU A 274 -45.36 7.55 19.82
C GLU A 274 -45.90 6.34 19.03
N GLY A 275 -45.87 5.14 19.62
CA GLY A 275 -46.36 3.90 18.97
C GLY A 275 -45.46 3.38 17.83
N LYS A 276 -44.29 4.01 17.62
CA LYS A 276 -43.27 3.53 16.69
C LYS A 276 -42.16 2.82 17.47
N ARG A 277 -41.55 1.81 16.82
CA ARG A 277 -40.43 1.02 17.36
C ARG A 277 -39.30 1.12 16.35
N TRP A 278 -38.10 1.34 16.85
CA TRP A 278 -36.92 1.43 16.00
C TRP A 278 -36.60 0.06 15.38
N SER A 279 -36.62 -0.02 14.04
CA SER A 279 -36.08 -1.17 13.31
C SER A 279 -34.56 -1.06 13.29
N VAL A 280 -33.88 -2.08 13.79
CA VAL A 280 -32.42 -2.15 13.77
C VAL A 280 -31.90 -2.45 12.36
N GLU A 281 -32.72 -3.09 11.52
CA GLU A 281 -32.34 -3.53 10.17
C GLU A 281 -32.40 -2.36 9.19
N ASP A 282 -33.45 -1.54 9.26
CA ASP A 282 -33.69 -0.44 8.33
C ASP A 282 -33.22 0.91 8.89
N ALA A 283 -32.85 0.96 10.18
CA ALA A 283 -32.50 2.19 10.89
C ALA A 283 -33.59 3.28 10.80
N GLU A 284 -34.86 2.86 10.83
CA GLU A 284 -36.04 3.72 10.75
C GLU A 284 -37.07 3.37 11.84
N TRP A 285 -37.91 4.33 12.20
CA TRP A 285 -39.02 4.15 13.13
C TRP A 285 -40.22 3.56 12.41
N ILE A 286 -40.40 2.25 12.51
CA ILE A 286 -41.48 1.55 11.81
C ILE A 286 -42.79 1.65 12.61
N GLY A 287 -43.83 2.13 11.93
CA GLY A 287 -45.19 2.24 12.47
C GLY A 287 -45.82 0.87 12.75
N LYS A 288 -46.89 0.85 13.57
CA LYS A 288 -47.62 -0.38 13.89
C LYS A 288 -48.26 -1.01 12.64
N GLU A 289 -48.75 -0.18 11.71
CA GLU A 289 -49.36 -0.60 10.45
C GLU A 289 -48.35 -1.20 9.47
N GLU A 290 -47.18 -0.58 9.32
CA GLU A 290 -46.09 -1.09 8.48
C GLU A 290 -45.59 -2.46 8.98
N ARG A 291 -45.52 -2.67 10.31
CA ARG A 291 -45.20 -3.99 10.87
C ARG A 291 -46.26 -5.04 10.55
N ALA A 292 -47.54 -4.66 10.61
CA ALA A 292 -48.63 -5.56 10.24
C ALA A 292 -48.58 -5.92 8.74
N ALA A 293 -48.27 -4.94 7.89
CA ALA A 293 -48.08 -5.16 6.45
C ALA A 293 -46.88 -6.07 6.16
N ALA A 294 -45.74 -5.85 6.82
CA ALA A 294 -44.54 -6.69 6.67
C ALA A 294 -44.79 -8.13 7.14
N ALA A 295 -45.49 -8.31 8.26
CA ALA A 295 -45.88 -9.63 8.75
C ALA A 295 -46.82 -10.35 7.77
N LYS A 296 -47.79 -9.64 7.19
CA LYS A 296 -48.71 -10.18 6.18
C LYS A 296 -47.96 -10.59 4.91
N ALA A 297 -47.06 -9.74 4.42
CA ALA A 297 -46.25 -10.03 3.23
C ALA A 297 -45.34 -11.25 3.44
N LEU A 298 -44.76 -11.42 4.63
CA LEU A 298 -43.96 -12.59 4.97
C LEU A 298 -44.79 -13.87 4.96
N LEU A 299 -46.03 -13.81 5.45
CA LEU A 299 -46.95 -14.94 5.47
C LEU A 299 -47.37 -15.35 4.04
N GLU A 300 -47.72 -14.38 3.19
CA GLU A 300 -48.00 -14.61 1.76
C GLU A 300 -46.80 -15.25 1.02
N LEU A 301 -45.58 -14.80 1.33
CA LEU A 301 -44.34 -15.38 0.79
C LEU A 301 -44.14 -16.83 1.23
N GLN A 302 -44.44 -17.15 2.49
CA GLN A 302 -44.34 -18.50 3.02
C GLN A 302 -45.37 -19.44 2.37
N GLU A 303 -46.61 -19.00 2.19
CA GLU A 303 -47.65 -19.75 1.49
C GLU A 303 -47.29 -19.99 0.01
N ALA A 304 -46.79 -18.96 -0.69
CA ALA A 304 -46.34 -19.10 -2.06
C ALA A 304 -45.16 -20.09 -2.20
N ASN A 305 -44.21 -20.07 -1.25
CA ASN A 305 -43.11 -21.02 -1.21
C ASN A 305 -43.58 -22.44 -0.86
N ALA A 306 -44.59 -22.60 -0.02
CA ALA A 306 -45.19 -23.90 0.29
C ALA A 306 -45.90 -24.50 -0.94
N LYS A 307 -46.65 -23.70 -1.69
CA LYS A 307 -47.30 -24.12 -2.94
C LYS A 307 -46.29 -24.55 -4.01
N LYS A 308 -45.13 -23.90 -4.09
CA LYS A 308 -44.04 -24.29 -5.02
C LYS A 308 -43.32 -25.58 -4.64
N ARG A 309 -43.49 -26.07 -3.41
CA ARG A 309 -42.86 -27.30 -2.91
C ARG A 309 -43.72 -28.55 -3.05
N LEU A 310 -45.01 -28.38 -3.37
CA LEU A 310 -45.96 -29.43 -3.73
C LEU A 310 -45.95 -29.64 -5.25
#